data_AF-A0A2W6E1F3-F1
#
_entry.id   AF-A0A2W6E1F3-F1
#
_cell.length_a   1.000
_cell.length_b   1.000
_cell.length_c   1.000
_cell.angle_alpha   90.00
_cell.angle_beta   90.00
_cell.angle_gamma   90.00
#
_symmetry.space_group_name_H-M   'P 1'
#
loop_
_entity.id
_entity.type
_entity.pdbx_description
1 polymer ?
#
loop_
_entity_poly.entity_id
_entity_poly.type
_entity_poly.pdbx_seq_one_letter_code
_entity_poly.pdbx_strand_id
1 'polypeptide(L)' 'MPYQDKTDERRLRLAYQVAALMAEGDSDEVVQSWFQGLNPQLEDRLPARLLREGDLDEVGLLILAAARSFVATG' A
#
# COMPACT_ATOMS: atom_id res chain seq x y z
N MET A 1 25.53 0.95 8.89
CA MET A 1 24.38 1.35 9.74
C MET A 1 23.23 0.39 9.49
N PRO A 2 22.75 -0.40 10.47
CA PRO A 2 21.79 -1.50 10.26
C PRO A 2 20.31 -1.08 10.27
N TYR A 3 19.98 0.21 10.27
CA TYR A 3 18.60 0.68 10.42
C TYR A 3 17.75 0.51 9.14
N GLN A 4 18.38 0.41 7.96
CA GLN A 4 17.66 0.31 6.69
C GLN A 4 16.93 -1.03 6.53
N ASP A 5 17.53 -2.12 6.99
CA ASP A 5 16.96 -3.47 6.88
C ASP A 5 15.62 -3.56 7.64
N LYS A 6 15.53 -2.95 8.82
CA LYS A 6 14.29 -2.92 9.61
C LYS A 6 13.20 -2.06 9.00
N THR A 7 13.55 -0.92 8.40
CA THR A 7 12.55 -0.10 7.72
C THR A 7 12.09 -0.77 6.43
N ASP A 8 12.99 -1.38 5.65
CA ASP A 8 12.63 -2.07 4.42
C ASP A 8 11.80 -3.34 4.70
N GLU A 9 12.09 -4.08 5.77
CA GLU A 9 11.24 -5.17 6.26
C GLU A 9 9.83 -4.66 6.58
N ARG A 10 9.70 -3.51 7.26
CA ARG A 10 8.39 -2.89 7.54
C ARG A 10 7.66 -2.48 6.27
N ARG A 11 8.36 -1.91 5.28
CA ARG A 11 7.77 -1.54 3.98
C ARG A 11 7.23 -2.76 3.26
N LEU A 12 8.04 -3.81 3.15
CA LEU A 12 7.66 -5.05 2.48
C LEU A 12 6.51 -5.74 3.18
N ARG A 13 6.52 -5.77 4.52
CA ARG A 13 5.43 -6.34 5.32
C ARG A 13 4.12 -5.59 5.09
N LEU A 14 4.16 -4.26 5.06
CA LEU A 14 2.97 -3.45 4.81
C LEU A 14 2.47 -3.61 3.37
N ALA A 15 3.37 -3.60 2.38
CA ALA A 15 3.03 -3.83 0.99
C ALA A 15 2.34 -5.19 0.80
N TYR A 16 2.90 -6.25 1.39
CA TYR A 16 2.31 -7.57 1.37
C TYR A 16 0.95 -7.62 2.06
N GLN A 17 0.80 -6.98 3.23
CA GLN A 17 -0.47 -6.93 3.95
C GLN A 17 -1.57 -6.28 3.10
N VAL A 18 -1.26 -5.19 2.41
CA VAL A 18 -2.20 -4.49 1.52
C VAL A 18 -2.54 -5.35 0.31
N ALA A 19 -1.53 -5.95 -0.33
CA ALA A 19 -1.75 -6.83 -1.48
C ALA A 19 -2.61 -8.04 -1.13
N ALA A 20 -2.31 -8.70 0.00
CA ALA A 20 -3.06 -9.86 0.47
C ALA A 20 -4.52 -9.50 0.79
N LEU A 21 -4.75 -8.34 1.44
CA LEU A 21 -6.11 -7.85 1.71
C LEU A 21 -6.93 -7.68 0.42
N MET A 22 -6.32 -7.10 -0.62
CA MET A 22 -7.03 -6.84 -1.87
C MET A 22 -7.22 -8.11 -2.71
N ALA A 23 -6.25 -9.03 -2.69
CA ALA A 23 -6.32 -10.31 -3.41
C ALA A 23 -7.41 -11.27 -2.88
N GLU A 24 -8.04 -10.96 -1.74
CA GLU A 24 -9.22 -11.69 -1.27
C GLU A 24 -10.45 -11.45 -2.17
N GLY A 25 -10.53 -10.30 -2.85
CA GLY A 25 -11.67 -9.90 -3.69
C GLY A 25 -11.34 -9.66 -5.17
N ASP A 26 -10.08 -9.41 -5.50
CA ASP A 26 -9.65 -8.98 -6.83
C ASP A 26 -8.50 -9.83 -7.41
N SER A 27 -8.27 -9.72 -8.72
CA SER A 27 -7.15 -10.40 -9.38
C SER A 27 -5.81 -9.71 -9.12
N ASP A 28 -4.72 -10.46 -9.25
CA ASP A 28 -3.35 -9.94 -9.08
C ASP A 28 -3.06 -8.73 -9.98
N GLU A 29 -3.62 -8.69 -11.19
CA GLU A 29 -3.48 -7.56 -12.12
C GLU A 29 -4.17 -6.29 -11.61
N VAL A 30 -5.33 -6.42 -10.95
CA VAL A 30 -6.06 -5.30 -10.34
C VAL A 30 -5.27 -4.78 -9.15
N VAL A 31 -4.78 -5.66 -8.28
CA VAL A 31 -3.94 -5.31 -7.13
C VAL A 31 -2.68 -4.58 -7.61
N GLN A 32 -1.98 -5.13 -8.61
CA GLN A 32 -0.79 -4.52 -9.18
C GLN A 32 -1.07 -3.13 -9.78
N SER A 33 -2.21 -2.97 -10.45
CA SER A 33 -2.62 -1.69 -11.03
C SER A 33 -2.94 -0.67 -9.96
N TRP A 34 -3.59 -1.07 -8.87
CA TRP A 34 -3.92 -0.19 -7.74
C TRP A 34 -2.66 0.41 -7.10
N PHE A 35 -1.60 -0.38 -6.93
CA PHE A 35 -0.32 0.11 -6.41
C PHE A 35 0.37 1.14 -7.31
N GLN A 36 0.13 1.07 -8.62
CA GLN A 36 0.73 1.93 -9.64
C GLN A 36 -0.18 3.08 -10.08
N GLY A 37 -1.45 3.04 -9.72
CA GLY A 37 -2.44 4.06 -10.04
C GLY A 37 -2.37 5.25 -9.09
N LEU A 38 -2.84 6.41 -9.56
CA LEU A 38 -3.13 7.54 -8.68
C LEU A 38 -4.34 7.16 -7.82
N ASN A 39 -4.22 7.35 -6.51
CA ASN A 39 -5.30 7.04 -5.59
C ASN A 39 -5.83 8.35 -4.96
N PRO A 40 -7.08 8.75 -5.25
CA PRO A 40 -7.68 9.96 -4.69
C PRO A 40 -7.75 9.98 -3.15
N GLN A 41 -7.83 8.81 -2.52
CA GLN A 41 -7.81 8.69 -1.06
C GLN A 41 -6.42 8.95 -0.46
N LEU A 42 -5.38 8.98 -1.31
CA LEU A 42 -3.99 9.24 -0.97
C LEU A 42 -3.50 10.56 -1.59
N GLU A 43 -4.41 11.52 -1.85
CA GLU A 43 -4.11 12.80 -2.49
C GLU A 43 -3.51 12.62 -3.90
N ASP A 44 -4.06 11.70 -4.68
CA ASP A 44 -3.60 11.35 -6.02
C ASP A 44 -2.13 10.92 -6.08
N ARG A 45 -1.64 10.27 -5.01
CA ARG A 45 -0.29 9.68 -4.97
C ARG A 45 -0.35 8.18 -5.24
N LEU A 46 0.72 7.65 -5.80
CA LEU A 46 0.87 6.22 -6.05
C LEU A 46 1.12 5.48 -4.72
N PRO A 47 0.32 4.46 -4.36
CA PRO A 47 0.55 3.69 -3.13
C PRO A 47 1.95 3.08 -3.06
N ALA A 48 2.48 2.56 -4.16
CA ALA A 48 3.83 2.00 -4.20
C ALA A 48 4.92 3.05 -3.89
N ARG A 49 4.73 4.28 -4.37
CA ARG A 49 5.65 5.38 -4.10
C ARG A 49 5.59 5.82 -2.64
N LEU A 50 4.38 5.92 -2.08
CA LEU A 50 4.20 6.24 -0.66
C LEU A 50 4.83 5.19 0.26
N LEU A 51 4.67 3.90 -0.05
CA LEU A 51 5.34 2.83 0.69
C LEU A 51 6.87 2.96 0.64
N ARG A 52 7.41 3.31 -0.52
CA ARG A 52 8.86 3.38 -0.74
C ARG A 52 9.51 4.60 -0.11
N GLU A 53 8.89 5.77 -0.27
CA GLU A 53 9.50 7.07 0.03
C GLU A 53 8.90 7.74 1.27
N GLY A 54 7.67 7.39 1.65
CA GLY A 54 6.95 8.00 2.76
C GLY A 54 7.41 7.53 4.13
N ASP A 55 7.05 8.32 5.15
CA ASP A 55 7.13 7.91 6.54
C ASP A 55 6.04 6.87 6.83
N LEU A 56 6.43 5.63 7.10
CA LEU A 56 5.51 4.53 7.34
C LEU A 56 4.60 4.73 8.53
N ASP A 57 5.02 5.51 9.53
CA ASP A 57 4.19 5.80 10.70
C ASP A 57 3.02 6.72 10.34
N GLU A 58 3.18 7.57 9.31
CA GLU A 58 2.14 8.44 8.78
C GLU A 58 1.35 7.78 7.65
N VAL A 59 2.05 7.30 6.62
CA VAL A 59 1.41 6.82 5.38
C VAL A 59 0.84 5.42 5.51
N GLY A 60 1.33 4.61 6.46
CA GLY A 60 0.92 3.21 6.57
C GLY A 60 -0.57 3.04 6.89
N LEU A 61 -1.09 3.88 7.79
CA LEU A 61 -2.52 3.88 8.12
C LEU A 61 -3.37 4.37 6.95
N LEU A 62 -2.92 5.39 6.22
CA LEU A 62 -3.62 5.92 5.04
C LEU A 62 -3.75 4.88 3.94
N ILE A 63 -2.66 4.16 3.65
CA ILE A 63 -2.65 3.11 2.61
C ILE A 63 -3.57 1.96 3.01
N LEU A 64 -3.55 1.51 4.27
CA LEU A 64 -4.46 0.47 4.75
C LEU A 64 -5.93 0.91 4.68
N ALA A 65 -6.22 2.17 5.03
CA ALA A 65 -7.57 2.71 4.94
C ALA A 65 -8.07 2.76 3.48
N ALA A 66 -7.21 3.23 2.56
CA ALA A 66 -7.52 3.28 1.13
C ALA A 66 -7.73 1.87 0.55
N ALA A 67 -6.90 0.89 0.93
CA ALA A 67 -7.05 -0.49 0.48
C ALA A 67 -8.35 -1.12 0.97
N ARG A 68 -8.71 -0.93 2.25
CA ARG A 68 -10.00 -1.39 2.80
C ARG A 68 -11.18 -0.74 2.09
N SER A 69 -11.07 0.55 1.79
CA SER A 69 -12.11 1.25 1.04
C SER A 69 -12.28 0.69 -0.36
N PHE A 70 -11.17 0.40 -1.05
CA PHE A 70 -11.21 -0.22 -2.38
C PHE A 70 -11.94 -1.57 -2.33
N VAL A 71 -11.55 -2.47 -1.42
CA VAL A 71 -12.20 -3.77 -1.21
C VAL A 71 -13.67 -3.66 -0.83
N ALA A 72 -14.05 -2.62 -0.07
CA ALA A 72 -15.45 -2.41 0.31
C ALA A 72 -16.33 -1.88 -0.83
N THR A 73 -15.73 -1.33 -1.90
CA THR A 73 -16.43 -0.72 -3.04
C THR A 73 -16.31 -1.50 -4.34
N GLY A 74 -15.35 -2.43 -4.45
CA GLY A 74 -15.21 -3.38 -5.56
C GLY A 74 -16.24 -4.49 -5.49
#